data_AF-A0A956H1Z0-F1
#
_entry.id   AF-A0A956H1Z0-F1
#
_cell.length_a   1.000
_cell.length_b   1.000
_cell.length_c   1.000
_cell.angle_alpha   90.00
_cell.angle_beta   90.00
_cell.angle_gamma   90.00
#
_symmetry.space_group_name_H-M   'P 1'
#
loop_
_entity.id
_entity.type
_entity.pdbx_description
1 polymer ?
#
loop_
_entity_poly.entity_id
_entity_poly.type
_entity_poly.pdbx_seq_one_letter_code
_entity_poly.pdbx_strand_id
1 'polypeptide(L)'
;MTISEVPSLSSNPRRVVVYRSGAMVTRCANLQRGGEGFARHLQLGGLPLTLDDSSLRVELAAASGDDGRLPVVGDLRVTLAAPS
;
A
#
# COMPACT_ATOMS: atom_id res chain seq x y z
N MET A 1 -22.07 -17.09 7.61
CA MET A 1 -21.45 -16.23 6.59
C MET A 1 -20.25 -15.56 7.23
N THR A 2 -19.07 -16.18 7.12
CA THR A 2 -17.87 -15.74 7.85
C THR A 2 -17.28 -14.54 7.10
N ILE A 3 -17.31 -13.37 7.73
CA ILE A 3 -16.63 -12.18 7.23
C ILE A 3 -15.13 -12.53 7.25
N SER A 4 -14.54 -12.78 6.08
CA SER A 4 -13.08 -12.90 5.99
C SER A 4 -12.51 -11.53 6.28
N GLU A 5 -11.84 -11.40 7.41
CA GLU A 5 -11.16 -10.17 7.82
C GLU A 5 -10.11 -9.82 6.75
N VAL A 6 -10.20 -8.62 6.19
CA VAL A 6 -9.23 -8.16 5.19
C VAL A 6 -7.95 -7.77 5.93
N PRO A 7 -6.79 -8.40 5.65
CA PRO A 7 -5.55 -8.06 6.34
C PRO A 7 -5.17 -6.59 6.08
N SER A 8 -4.78 -5.90 7.14
CA SER A 8 -4.38 -4.50 7.12
C SER A 8 -2.86 -4.36 7.18
N LEU A 9 -2.29 -3.57 6.27
CA LEU A 9 -0.89 -3.20 6.26
C LEU A 9 -0.74 -1.75 6.71
N SER A 10 0.10 -1.52 7.72
CA SER A 10 0.47 -0.17 8.13
C SER A 10 1.52 0.40 7.19
N SER A 11 1.22 1.54 6.57
CA SER A 11 2.19 2.27 5.75
C SER A 11 3.16 3.09 6.61
N ASN A 12 4.45 3.00 6.31
CA ASN A 12 5.49 3.76 7.01
C ASN A 12 6.08 4.85 6.09
N PRO A 13 6.29 6.08 6.59
CA PRO A 13 6.91 7.13 5.80
C PRO A 13 8.37 6.78 5.48
N ARG A 14 8.71 6.82 4.20
CA ARG A 14 10.08 6.53 3.71
C ARG A 14 10.78 7.79 3.20
N ARG A 15 10.02 8.70 2.60
CA ARG A 15 10.57 9.94 2.02
C ARG A 15 9.53 11.05 2.06
N VAL A 16 9.98 12.27 2.33
CA VAL A 16 9.18 13.49 2.19
C VAL A 16 9.93 14.43 1.26
N VAL A 17 9.24 14.94 0.25
CA VAL A 17 9.76 15.96 -0.67
C VAL A 17 8.85 17.16 -0.58
N VAL A 18 9.40 18.31 -0.20
CA VAL A 18 8.66 19.57 -0.07
C VAL A 18 8.84 20.39 -1.34
N TYR A 19 7.73 20.87 -1.91
CA TYR A 19 7.66 21.75 -3.06
C TYR A 19 7.10 23.12 -2.66
N ARG A 20 7.17 24.10 -3.56
CA ARG A 20 6.61 25.43 -3.33
C ARG A 20 5.10 25.43 -3.01
N SER A 21 4.36 24.45 -3.53
CA SER A 21 2.89 24.37 -3.43
C SER A 21 2.40 23.10 -2.73
N GLY A 22 3.19 22.50 -1.84
CA GLY A 22 2.78 21.30 -1.09
C GLY A 22 3.93 20.35 -0.81
N ALA A 23 3.62 19.14 -0.34
CA ALA A 23 4.62 18.11 -0.09
C ALA A 23 4.15 16.76 -0.66
N MET A 24 5.09 16.01 -1.24
CA MET A 24 4.89 14.61 -1.60
C MET A 24 5.46 13.73 -0.50
N VAL A 25 4.61 12.90 0.11
CA VAL A 25 5.00 11.91 1.12
C VAL A 25 4.97 10.53 0.50
N THR A 26 6.13 9.90 0.36
CA THR A 26 6.23 8.50 -0.06
C THR A 26 6.18 7.60 1.16
N ARG A 27 5.20 6.69 1.19
CA ARG A 27 5.06 5.67 2.23
C ARG A 27 5.21 4.28 1.61
N CYS A 28 5.71 3.34 2.39
CA CYS A 28 5.92 1.95 1.97
C CYS A 28 5.34 0.98 3.00
N ALA A 29 4.85 -0.15 2.51
CA ALA A 29 4.51 -1.32 3.31
C ALA A 29 5.09 -2.55 2.62
N ASN A 30 5.58 -3.52 3.40
CA ASN A 30 6.11 -4.77 2.87
C ASN A 30 5.00 -5.82 2.83
N LEU A 31 4.87 -6.49 1.68
CA LEU A 31 3.97 -7.62 1.48
C LEU A 31 4.82 -8.85 1.16
N GLN A 32 4.73 -9.89 1.99
CA GLN A 32 5.45 -11.14 1.78
C GLN A 32 4.70 -12.03 0.77
N ARG A 33 5.41 -12.57 -0.22
CA ARG A 33 4.87 -13.50 -1.21
C ARG A 33 5.36 -14.91 -0.89
N GLY A 34 4.56 -15.69 -0.15
CA GLY A 34 4.87 -17.09 0.16
C GLY A 34 4.04 -17.66 1.32
N GLY A 35 3.67 -18.95 1.23
CA GLY A 35 2.79 -19.66 2.18
C GLY A 35 1.34 -19.81 1.67
N GLU A 36 0.53 -20.65 2.34
CA GLU A 36 -0.93 -20.60 2.15
C GLU A 36 -1.41 -19.21 2.57
N GLY A 37 -1.98 -18.44 1.62
CA GLY A 37 -2.62 -17.16 1.95
C GLY A 37 -1.90 -15.89 1.48
N PHE A 38 -1.32 -15.87 0.28
CA PHE A 38 -1.06 -14.58 -0.37
C PHE A 38 -2.38 -13.79 -0.44
N ALA A 39 -2.43 -12.65 0.27
CA ALA A 39 -3.65 -11.89 0.44
C ALA A 39 -4.09 -11.31 -0.92
N ARG A 40 -5.20 -11.82 -1.46
CA ARG A 40 -5.80 -11.29 -2.68
C ARG A 40 -6.42 -9.91 -2.47
N HIS A 41 -6.78 -9.59 -1.23
CA HIS A 41 -7.30 -8.30 -0.83
C HIS A 41 -6.54 -7.86 0.42
N LEU A 42 -6.00 -6.66 0.38
CA LEU A 42 -5.42 -5.99 1.55
C LEU A 42 -5.92 -4.56 1.68
N GLN A 43 -5.89 -4.05 2.91
CA GLN A 43 -6.14 -2.66 3.22
C GLN A 43 -4.84 -1.98 3.60
N LEU A 44 -4.54 -0.84 2.99
CA LEU A 44 -3.41 0.00 3.37
C LEU A 44 -3.89 1.09 4.33
N GLY A 45 -3.42 1.03 5.58
CA GLY A 45 -3.74 1.96 6.64
C GLY A 45 -2.62 2.96 6.96
N GLY A 46 -2.92 3.88 7.87
CA GLY A 46 -1.96 4.90 8.33
C GLY A 46 -1.64 5.96 7.27
N LEU A 47 -2.55 6.13 6.30
CA LEU A 47 -2.46 7.19 5.30
C LEU A 47 -2.79 8.54 5.96
N PRO A 48 -2.09 9.63 5.58
CA PRO A 48 -2.38 10.95 6.13
C PRO A 48 -3.82 11.40 5.80
N LEU A 49 -4.41 12.15 6.74
CA LEU A 49 -5.80 12.65 6.69
C LEU A 49 -6.08 13.56 5.50
N THR A 50 -5.06 14.20 4.94
CA THR A 50 -5.20 15.29 3.97
C THR A 50 -4.67 14.88 2.61
N LEU A 51 -5.59 14.39 1.78
CA LEU A 51 -5.45 14.36 0.33
C LEU A 51 -6.44 15.38 -0.23
N ASP A 52 -6.20 16.65 0.07
CA ASP A 52 -7.10 17.73 -0.39
C ASP A 52 -7.18 17.79 -1.93
N ASP A 53 -6.15 17.26 -2.61
CA ASP A 53 -6.09 17.10 -4.07
C ASP A 53 -6.43 15.67 -4.54
N SER A 54 -6.82 14.77 -3.63
CA SER A 54 -7.12 13.35 -3.87
C SER A 54 -6.04 12.59 -4.67
N SER A 55 -4.81 13.08 -4.70
CA SER A 55 -3.78 12.58 -5.60
C SER A 55 -2.96 11.47 -4.93
N LEU A 56 -3.46 10.24 -5.04
CA LEU A 56 -2.72 9.04 -4.63
C LEU A 56 -2.25 8.22 -5.82
N ARG A 57 -1.00 7.77 -5.75
CA ARG A 57 -0.46 6.74 -6.61
C ARG A 57 0.03 5.58 -5.77
N VAL A 58 -0.39 4.37 -6.12
CA VAL A 58 0.08 3.13 -5.52
C VAL A 58 0.93 2.40 -6.54
N GLU A 59 2.14 2.03 -6.17
CA GLU A 59 3.05 1.24 -7.00
C GLU A 59 3.47 -0.01 -6.21
N LEU A 60 3.54 -1.14 -6.91
CA LEU A 60 4.06 -2.39 -6.38
C LEU A 60 5.45 -2.60 -6.95
N ALA A 61 6.43 -2.82 -6.07
CA ALA A 61 7.80 -3.11 -6.45
C ALA A 61 8.25 -4.40 -5.77
N ALA A 62 9.07 -5.20 -6.45
CA ALA A 62 9.71 -6.35 -5.85
C ALA A 62 10.73 -5.87 -4.80
N ALA A 63 10.85 -6.60 -3.69
CA ALA A 63 11.90 -6.33 -2.73
C ALA A 63 13.27 -6.64 -3.36
N SER A 64 14.29 -5.86 -3.02
CA SER A 64 15.65 -6.08 -3.53
C SER A 64 16.16 -7.47 -3.09
N GLY A 65 16.55 -8.31 -4.05
CA GLY A 65 17.10 -9.65 -3.80
C GLY A 65 16.10 -10.80 -3.92
N ASP A 66 14.84 -10.54 -4.28
CA ASP A 66 13.86 -11.57 -4.64
C ASP A 66 13.90 -11.84 -6.16
N ASP A 67 13.39 -12.98 -6.63
CA ASP A 67 13.34 -13.37 -8.07
C ASP A 67 12.39 -12.48 -8.92
N GLY A 68 12.07 -11.29 -8.43
CA GLY A 68 11.52 -10.18 -9.22
C GLY A 68 10.07 -10.36 -9.64
N ARG A 69 9.36 -11.36 -9.12
CA ARG A 69 8.00 -11.65 -9.58
C ARG A 69 7.00 -10.69 -8.95
N LEU A 70 6.70 -9.61 -9.67
CA LEU A 70 5.60 -8.72 -9.34
C LEU A 70 4.25 -9.46 -9.44
N PRO A 71 3.24 -9.07 -8.65
CA PRO A 71 1.86 -9.49 -8.88
C PRO A 71 1.40 -9.01 -10.28
N VAL A 72 0.72 -9.87 -11.02
CA VAL A 72 0.06 -9.47 -12.28
C VAL A 72 -1.29 -8.83 -11.98
N VAL A 73 -1.88 -8.18 -12.99
CA VAL A 73 -3.22 -7.60 -12.87
C VAL A 73 -4.20 -8.68 -12.41
N GLY A 74 -4.94 -8.40 -11.32
CA GLY A 74 -5.90 -9.32 -10.73
C GLY A 74 -5.37 -10.16 -9.56
N ASP A 75 -4.05 -10.24 -9.36
CA ASP A 75 -3.46 -10.96 -8.21
C ASP A 75 -3.76 -10.26 -6.87
N LEU A 76 -3.87 -8.94 -6.90
CA LEU A 76 -3.96 -8.11 -5.71
C LEU A 76 -4.96 -6.98 -5.86
N ARG A 77 -5.88 -6.88 -4.89
CA ARG A 77 -6.75 -5.73 -4.66
C ARG A 77 -6.27 -4.95 -3.44
N VAL A 78 -6.05 -3.65 -3.63
CA VAL A 78 -5.65 -2.73 -2.56
C VAL A 78 -6.80 -1.77 -2.27
N THR A 79 -7.21 -1.71 -1.01
CA THR A 79 -8.12 -0.67 -0.50
C THR A 79 -7.33 0.32 0.35
N LEU A 80 -7.68 1.60 0.26
CA LEU A 80 -7.03 2.67 1.01
C LEU A 80 -7.91 3.05 2.19
N ALA A 81 -7.32 3.15 3.39
CA ALA A 81 -8.01 3.63 4.58
C ALA A 81 -7.26 4.84 5.14
N ALA A 82 -7.89 6.01 5.04
CA ALA A 82 -7.52 7.20 5.77
C ALA A 82 -8.40 7.32 7.02
N PRO A 83 -7.89 7.84 8.14
CA PRO A 83 -8.74 8.16 9.28
C PRO A 83 -9.77 9.22 8.88
N SER A 84 -10.92 9.22 9.56
CA SER A 84 -11.98 10.22 9.43
C SER A 84 -11.77 11.40 10.37
#